data_AF-A0AAV7GRX3-F1
#
_entry.id   AF-A0AAV7GRX3-F1
#
_cell.length_a   1.000
_cell.length_b   1.000
_cell.length_c   1.000
_cell.angle_alpha   90.00
_cell.angle_beta   90.00
_cell.angle_gamma   90.00
#
_symmetry.space_group_name_H-M   'P 1'
#
loop_
_entity.id
_entity.type
_entity.pdbx_description
1 polymer ?
#
loop_
_entity_poly.entity_id
_entity_poly.type
_entity_poly.pdbx_seq_one_letter_code
_entity_poly.pdbx_strand_id
1 'polypeptide(L)'
;MDSKREEKSEAEVKEGGFRSKLKGLGSFIGKDMFFRADKIDLNSLDIQLEKRLNKAWSEDKVENPKEEWEIVLSELEIRYEVAQGTYGTVYTGVCDGQDVAGT
;
A
#
# COMPACT_ATOMS: atom_id res chain seq x y z
N MET A 1 19.49 55.72 -50.06
CA MET A 1 19.09 54.54 -50.83
C MET A 1 19.30 53.34 -49.94
N ASP A 2 18.27 53.06 -49.18
CA ASP A 2 18.14 51.94 -48.27
C ASP A 2 18.20 50.63 -49.04
N SER A 3 19.03 49.70 -48.61
CA SER A 3 18.97 48.31 -49.08
C SER A 3 19.37 47.35 -47.97
N LYS A 4 18.29 46.90 -47.32
CA LYS A 4 17.98 45.52 -46.93
C LYS A 4 18.70 44.91 -45.70
N ARG A 5 17.83 44.70 -44.70
CA ARG A 5 17.96 43.94 -43.45
C ARG A 5 18.15 42.43 -43.70
N GLU A 6 18.73 41.75 -42.72
CA GLU A 6 18.22 40.54 -42.02
C GLU A 6 19.40 40.00 -41.17
N GLU A 7 19.50 40.30 -39.87
CA GLU A 7 18.71 39.87 -38.71
C GLU A 7 18.98 38.43 -38.25
N LYS A 8 19.90 38.34 -37.27
CA LYS A 8 19.86 37.59 -36.00
C LYS A 8 18.96 36.33 -35.95
N SER A 9 19.59 35.15 -35.96
CA SER A 9 18.93 33.91 -35.56
C SER A 9 18.86 33.80 -34.03
N GLU A 10 17.74 34.22 -33.45
CA GLU A 10 17.35 33.82 -32.09
C GLU A 10 16.67 32.44 -32.17
N ALA A 11 17.14 31.52 -31.32
CA ALA A 11 16.52 30.22 -31.14
C ALA A 11 15.15 30.41 -30.47
N GLU A 12 14.10 30.29 -31.26
CA GLU A 12 12.71 30.26 -30.82
C GLU A 12 12.46 28.97 -30.00
N VAL A 13 12.52 29.09 -28.67
CA VAL A 13 11.96 28.07 -27.77
C VAL A 13 10.45 28.15 -27.91
N LYS A 14 9.88 27.26 -28.73
CA LYS A 14 8.44 27.08 -28.81
C LYS A 14 7.94 26.54 -27.48
N GLU A 15 7.35 27.44 -26.69
CA GLU A 15 6.46 27.14 -25.58
C GLU A 15 5.20 26.46 -26.15
N GLY A 16 5.34 25.19 -26.51
CA GLY A 16 4.24 24.31 -26.84
C GLY A 16 3.55 23.93 -25.55
N GLY A 17 2.46 24.63 -25.24
CA GLY A 17 1.62 24.38 -24.06
C GLY A 17 1.34 22.90 -23.89
N PHE A 18 1.88 22.31 -22.82
CA PHE A 18 1.56 20.97 -22.32
C PHE A 18 0.18 21.00 -21.62
N ARG A 19 -0.83 21.59 -22.28
CA ARG A 19 -2.22 21.64 -21.81
C ARG A 19 -3.14 20.88 -22.77
N SER A 20 -2.88 19.58 -22.95
CA SER A 20 -3.94 18.63 -23.30
C SER A 20 -3.34 17.24 -23.49
N LYS A 21 -3.30 16.42 -22.44
CA LYS A 21 -3.59 14.97 -22.47
C LYS A 21 -3.26 14.33 -21.12
N LEU A 22 -3.86 14.83 -20.04
CA LEU A 22 -4.05 14.03 -18.82
C LEU A 22 -5.46 13.42 -18.81
N LYS A 23 -6.00 13.18 -20.01
CA LYS A 23 -7.30 12.57 -20.26
C LYS A 23 -7.06 11.12 -20.64
N GLY A 24 -6.98 10.25 -19.64
CA GLY A 24 -6.91 8.81 -19.89
C GLY A 24 -5.99 8.01 -18.99
N LEU A 25 -5.84 8.38 -17.71
CA LEU A 25 -5.28 7.45 -16.71
C LEU A 25 -6.34 6.39 -16.34
N GLY A 26 -6.80 5.66 -17.36
CA GLY A 26 -7.54 4.43 -17.18
C GLY A 26 -6.58 3.40 -16.60
N SER A 27 -6.98 2.83 -15.47
CA SER A 27 -6.49 1.57 -14.88
C SER A 27 -5.22 1.01 -15.51
N PHE A 28 -4.06 1.29 -14.93
CA PHE A 28 -2.79 0.61 -15.26
C PHE A 28 -2.81 -0.83 -14.74
N ILE A 29 -3.67 -1.67 -15.33
CA ILE A 29 -3.57 -3.13 -15.20
C ILE A 29 -2.89 -3.59 -16.48
N GLY A 30 -1.56 -3.56 -16.46
CA GLY A 30 -0.71 -3.99 -17.56
C GLY A 30 0.61 -4.47 -16.98
N LYS A 31 0.78 -5.79 -16.96
CA LYS A 31 1.98 -6.48 -16.50
C LYS A 31 3.14 -6.07 -17.42
N ASP A 32 4.17 -5.47 -16.83
CA ASP A 32 5.39 -4.89 -17.41
C ASP A 32 5.30 -3.46 -17.97
N MET A 33 5.33 -2.49 -17.05
CA MET A 33 5.70 -1.10 -17.34
C MET A 33 6.98 -0.75 -16.56
N PHE A 34 8.11 -0.64 -17.26
CA PHE A 34 9.36 -0.16 -16.66
C PHE A 34 9.34 1.36 -16.59
N PHE A 35 9.29 1.92 -15.38
CA PHE A 35 9.39 3.35 -15.15
C PHE A 35 10.80 3.73 -14.73
N ARG A 36 11.29 4.88 -15.20
CA ARG A 36 12.49 5.50 -14.63
C ARG A 36 12.14 5.99 -13.22
N ALA A 37 12.98 5.68 -12.24
CA ALA A 37 12.67 5.91 -10.83
C ALA A 37 12.33 7.37 -10.49
N ASP A 38 12.90 8.33 -11.21
CA ASP A 38 12.65 9.77 -11.05
C ASP A 38 11.27 10.23 -11.57
N LYS A 39 10.57 9.41 -12.34
CA LYS A 39 9.27 9.73 -12.93
C LYS A 39 8.10 9.22 -12.09
N ILE A 40 8.37 8.50 -11.02
CA ILE A 40 7.35 7.94 -10.13
C ILE A 40 7.04 8.99 -9.05
N ASP A 41 5.82 9.52 -9.08
CA ASP A 41 5.32 10.39 -8.02
C ASP A 41 4.69 9.54 -6.92
N LEU A 42 5.44 9.31 -5.84
CA LEU A 42 4.99 8.53 -4.68
C LEU A 42 3.72 9.10 -4.04
N ASN A 43 3.55 10.42 -4.04
CA ASN A 43 2.39 11.05 -3.42
C ASN A 43 1.08 10.70 -4.15
N SER A 44 1.12 10.68 -5.48
CA SER A 44 -0.04 10.28 -6.29
C SER A 44 -0.40 8.79 -6.16
N LEU A 45 0.60 7.94 -5.89
CA LEU A 45 0.42 6.52 -5.67
C LEU A 45 -0.18 6.26 -4.30
N ASP A 46 0.29 6.97 -3.28
CA ASP A 46 -0.20 6.86 -1.91
C ASP A 46 -1.69 7.24 -1.83
N ILE A 47 -2.10 8.35 -2.46
CA ILE A 47 -3.51 8.75 -2.55
C ILE A 47 -4.38 7.68 -3.25
N GLN A 48 -3.86 7.04 -4.29
CA GLN A 48 -4.56 5.95 -4.98
C GLN A 48 -4.69 4.70 -4.10
N LEU A 49 -3.68 4.41 -3.28
CA LEU A 49 -3.69 3.33 -2.32
C LEU A 49 -4.70 3.59 -1.21
N GLU A 50 -4.65 4.76 -0.56
CA GLU A 50 -5.60 5.14 0.49
C GLU A 50 -7.05 5.05 0.02
N LYS A 51 -7.34 5.54 -1.19
CA LYS A 51 -8.69 5.44 -1.77
C LYS A 51 -9.14 4.00 -1.99
N ARG A 52 -8.21 3.10 -2.37
CA ARG A 52 -8.49 1.68 -2.56
C ARG A 52 -8.69 0.97 -1.22
N LEU A 53 -7.87 1.25 -0.23
CA LEU A 53 -7.98 0.67 1.12
C LEU A 53 -9.27 1.13 1.79
N ASN A 54 -9.58 2.43 1.78
CA ASN A 54 -10.83 2.95 2.32
C ASN A 54 -12.06 2.35 1.64
N LYS A 55 -11.98 2.03 0.35
CA LYS A 55 -13.06 1.35 -0.38
C LYS A 55 -13.16 -0.13 -0.02
N ALA A 56 -12.04 -0.86 -0.01
CA ALA A 56 -12.01 -2.29 0.31
C ALA A 56 -12.36 -2.57 1.77
N TRP A 57 -12.09 -1.62 2.67
CA TRP A 57 -12.35 -1.74 4.10
C TRP A 57 -13.67 -1.09 4.54
N SER A 58 -14.44 -0.56 3.59
CA SER A 58 -15.84 -0.14 3.80
C SER A 58 -16.86 -1.17 3.32
N GLU A 59 -16.42 -2.26 2.68
CA GLU A 59 -17.29 -3.42 2.49
C GLU A 59 -17.53 -4.04 3.87
N ASP A 60 -18.81 -4.27 4.15
CA ASP A 60 -19.36 -4.70 5.43
C ASP A 60 -18.51 -5.80 6.06
N LYS A 61 -18.49 -5.87 7.40
CA LYS A 61 -17.91 -6.98 8.17
C LYS A 61 -18.53 -8.32 7.70
N VAL A 62 -18.05 -8.85 6.59
CA VAL A 62 -18.02 -10.27 6.34
C VAL A 62 -17.13 -10.75 7.47
N GLU A 63 -17.71 -11.48 8.41
CA GLU A 63 -16.90 -12.26 9.34
C GLU A 63 -15.97 -13.09 8.44
N ASN A 64 -14.71 -12.64 8.32
CA ASN A 64 -13.71 -13.43 7.65
C ASN A 64 -13.75 -14.78 8.35
N PRO A 65 -13.82 -15.90 7.60
CA PRO A 65 -13.76 -17.20 8.24
C PRO A 65 -12.50 -17.20 9.10
N LYS A 66 -12.67 -17.53 10.38
CA LYS A 66 -11.57 -17.57 11.35
C LYS A 66 -10.40 -18.32 10.70
N GLU A 67 -9.27 -17.64 10.54
CA GLU A 67 -8.10 -18.26 9.94
C GLU A 67 -7.59 -19.38 10.85
N GLU A 68 -6.87 -20.35 10.28
CA GLU A 68 -6.35 -21.50 11.02
C GLU A 68 -5.43 -21.11 12.20
N TRP A 69 -4.83 -19.90 12.14
CA TRP A 69 -3.95 -19.35 13.19
C TRP A 69 -4.69 -18.50 14.23
N GLU A 70 -6.00 -18.28 14.06
CA GLU A 70 -6.81 -17.54 15.03
C GLU A 70 -7.21 -18.45 16.20
N ILE A 71 -6.70 -18.12 17.38
CA ILE A 71 -7.09 -18.81 18.60
C ILE A 71 -8.49 -18.35 19.06
N VAL A 72 -9.31 -19.31 19.47
CA VAL A 72 -10.61 -19.03 20.08
C VAL A 72 -10.41 -18.84 21.58
N LEU A 73 -10.51 -17.58 22.05
CA LEU A 73 -10.29 -17.26 23.48
C LEU A 73 -11.25 -17.97 24.44
N SER A 74 -12.44 -18.37 23.99
CA SER A 74 -13.38 -19.13 24.82
C SER A 74 -13.00 -20.60 25.00
N GLU A 75 -12.10 -21.12 24.15
CA GLU A 75 -11.62 -22.50 24.20
C GLU A 75 -10.25 -22.62 24.90
N LEU A 76 -9.58 -21.49 25.15
CA LEU A 76 -8.31 -21.44 25.86
C LEU A 76 -8.51 -21.49 27.38
N GLU A 77 -8.02 -22.54 28.02
CA GLU A 77 -7.96 -22.66 29.48
C GLU A 77 -6.54 -22.32 29.98
N ILE A 78 -6.42 -21.23 30.74
CA ILE A 78 -5.14 -20.81 31.34
C ILE A 78 -4.99 -21.44 32.73
N ARG A 79 -3.83 -22.06 33.02
CA ARG A 79 -3.58 -22.81 34.26
C ARG A 79 -2.67 -22.07 35.23
N TYR A 80 -1.34 -22.19 35.09
CA TYR A 80 -0.38 -21.58 36.03
C TYR A 80 0.81 -20.93 35.32
N GLU A 81 1.48 -20.02 36.01
CA GLU A 81 2.63 -19.27 35.51
C GLU A 81 3.86 -20.16 35.37
N VAL A 82 4.51 -20.06 34.20
CA VAL A 82 5.75 -20.79 33.86
C VAL A 82 6.96 -19.89 34.06
N ALA A 83 6.89 -18.66 33.55
CA ALA A 83 8.01 -17.74 33.53
C ALA A 83 7.55 -16.30 33.27
N GLN A 84 8.38 -15.34 33.68
CA GLN A 84 8.25 -13.93 33.30
C GLN A 84 9.36 -13.56 32.33
N GLY A 85 8.98 -13.03 31.17
CA GLY A 85 9.88 -12.54 30.14
C GLY A 85 9.76 -11.02 29.96
N THR A 86 10.55 -10.48 29.03
CA THR A 86 10.59 -9.04 28.73
C THR A 86 9.24 -8.51 28.21
N TYR A 87 8.43 -9.36 27.58
CA TYR A 87 7.17 -9.00 26.94
C TYR A 87 5.93 -9.48 27.70
N GLY A 88 6.11 -10.04 28.91
CA GLY A 88 5.00 -10.51 29.73
C GLY A 88 5.24 -11.86 30.39
N THR A 89 4.17 -12.47 30.85
CA THR A 89 4.19 -13.73 31.59
C THR A 89 3.74 -14.89 30.70
N VAL A 90 4.48 -15.99 30.74
CA VAL A 90 4.14 -17.25 30.10
C VAL A 90 3.32 -18.06 31.08
N TYR A 91 2.14 -18.50 30.65
CA TYR A 91 1.29 -19.44 31.39
C TYR A 91 1.22 -20.77 30.64
N THR A 92 1.05 -21.87 31.37
CA THR A 92 0.61 -23.13 30.76
C THR A 92 -0.90 -23.08 30.53
N GLY A 93 -1.39 -23.87 29.59
CA GLY A 93 -2.82 -23.97 29.35
C GLY A 93 -3.18 -25.15 28.47
N VAL A 94 -4.47 -25.28 28.19
CA VAL A 94 -5.00 -26.23 27.21
C VAL A 94 -5.74 -25.42 26.15
N CYS A 95 -5.40 -25.65 24.88
CA CYS A 95 -6.07 -25.08 23.72
C CYS A 95 -6.56 -26.22 22.83
N ASP A 96 -7.84 -26.25 22.49
CA ASP A 96 -8.44 -27.29 21.64
C ASP A 96 -8.20 -28.73 22.15
N GLY A 97 -8.07 -28.90 23.46
CA GLY A 97 -7.73 -30.17 24.10
C GLY A 97 -6.24 -30.56 24.02
N GLN A 98 -5.40 -29.72 23.43
CA GLN A 98 -3.95 -29.88 23.38
C GLN A 98 -3.27 -29.04 24.47
N ASP A 99 -2.38 -29.66 25.24
CA ASP A 99 -1.57 -28.97 26.24
C ASP A 99 -0.57 -28.03 25.54
N VAL A 100 -0.60 -26.75 25.92
CA VAL A 100 0.24 -25.69 25.36
C VAL A 100 1.12 -25.10 26.45
N ALA A 101 2.41 -24.93 26.12
CA ALA A 101 3.45 -24.49 27.05
C ALA A 101 3.57 -25.36 28.33
N GLY A 102 3.06 -26.60 28.30
CA GLY A 102 3.34 -27.64 29.28
C GLY A 102 4.37 -28.64 28.75
N THR A 103 5.20 -29.14 29.65
CA THR A 103 6.34 -30.05 29.39
C THR A 103 5.92 -31.49 29.19
#